data_AF-A0A4D6DK94-F1
#
_entry.id   AF-A0A4D6DK94-F1
#
_cell.length_a   1.000
_cell.length_b   1.000
_cell.length_c   1.000
_cell.angle_alpha   90.00
_cell.angle_beta   90.00
_cell.angle_gamma   90.00
#
_symmetry.space_group_name_H-M   'P 1'
#
loop_
_entity.id
_entity.type
_entity.pdbx_description
1 polymer ?
#
loop_
_entity_poly.entity_id
_entity_poly.type
_entity_poly.pdbx_seq_one_letter_code
_entity_poly.pdbx_strand_id
1 'polypeptide(L)' 'MAARSPSVVISDDEPGYDLNLFCIPNHYAEDLEKVFIPHGLIMDRTERLARDVMKEMGGHHIVALCVLKGGYKFFADLLD' A
#
# COMPACT_ATOMS: atom_id res chain seq x y z
N MET A 1 -3.56 14.50 -21.14
CA MET A 1 -3.32 14.15 -19.73
C MET A 1 -3.93 12.78 -19.50
N ALA A 2 -3.15 11.80 -19.04
CA ALA A 2 -3.72 10.50 -18.69
C ALA A 2 -4.75 10.71 -17.57
N ALA A 3 -5.94 10.11 -17.70
CA ALA A 3 -6.93 10.14 -16.62
C ALA A 3 -6.30 9.49 -15.38
N ARG A 4 -6.22 10.25 -14.28
CA ARG A 4 -5.68 9.74 -13.01
C ARG A 4 -6.52 8.56 -12.56
N SER A 5 -5.89 7.43 -12.25
CA SER A 5 -6.60 6.35 -11.57
C SER A 5 -7.03 6.88 -10.20
N PRO A 6 -8.32 6.75 -9.82
CA PRO A 6 -8.75 7.18 -8.50
C PRO A 6 -8.00 6.35 -7.44
N SER A 7 -7.68 6.97 -6.31
CA SER A 7 -7.21 6.26 -5.12
C SER A 7 -8.31 5.34 -4.60
N VAL A 8 -7.92 4.31 -3.84
CA VAL A 8 -8.88 3.55 -3.04
C VAL A 8 -9.44 4.49 -1.98
N VAL A 9 -10.76 4.67 -1.95
CA VAL A 9 -11.45 5.51 -0.97
C VAL A 9 -11.92 4.61 0.16
N ILE A 10 -11.42 4.85 1.36
CA ILE A 10 -11.90 4.23 2.59
C ILE A 10 -12.85 5.24 3.23
N SER A 11 -14.08 4.81 3.52
CA SER A 11 -15.10 5.68 4.09
C SER A 11 -14.84 5.94 5.57
N ASP A 12 -15.36 7.05 6.10
CA ASP A 12 -15.22 7.41 7.52
C ASP A 12 -15.92 6.41 8.46
N ASP A 13 -16.90 5.68 7.94
CA ASP A 13 -17.65 4.62 8.65
C ASP A 13 -17.07 3.21 8.45
N GLU A 14 -15.90 3.07 7.83
CA GLU A 14 -15.25 1.76 7.64
C GLU A 14 -14.88 1.13 8.99
N PRO A 15 -15.47 -0.02 9.37
CA PRO A 15 -15.23 -0.63 10.67
C PRO A 15 -13.87 -1.35 10.77
N GLY A 16 -13.21 -1.61 9.63
CA GLY A 16 -12.03 -2.48 9.57
C GLY A 16 -12.37 -3.93 9.86
N TYR A 17 -11.33 -4.78 9.89
CA TYR A 17 -11.48 -6.23 10.04
C TYR A 17 -11.04 -6.72 11.42
N ASP A 18 -11.71 -7.76 11.91
CA ASP A 18 -11.34 -8.43 13.16
C ASP A 18 -9.94 -9.06 13.05
N LEU A 19 -9.13 -8.90 14.11
CA LEU A 19 -7.76 -9.41 14.14
C LEU A 19 -7.70 -10.93 14.00
N ASN A 20 -8.70 -11.66 14.50
CA ASN A 20 -8.73 -13.12 14.48
C ASN A 20 -8.91 -13.71 13.07
N LEU A 21 -9.21 -12.86 12.07
CA LEU A 21 -9.28 -13.25 10.66
C LEU A 21 -7.92 -13.19 9.96
N PHE A 22 -6.87 -12.70 10.64
CA PHE A 22 -5.55 -12.48 10.06
C PHE A 22 -4.44 -13.10 10.92
N CYS A 23 -3.29 -13.31 10.28
CA CYS A 23 -2.08 -13.71 10.98
C CYS A 23 -1.41 -12.49 11.61
N ILE A 24 -1.76 -12.17 12.85
CA ILE A 24 -1.20 -11.06 13.63
C ILE A 24 -0.07 -11.57 14.54
N PRO A 25 1.08 -10.88 14.64
CA PRO A 25 2.12 -11.24 15.60
C PRO A 25 1.59 -11.20 17.04
N ASN A 26 1.76 -12.28 17.80
CA ASN A 26 1.18 -12.43 19.15
C ASN A 26 1.57 -11.30 20.12
N HIS A 27 2.77 -10.74 19.99
CA HIS A 27 3.22 -9.65 20.86
C HIS A 27 2.52 -8.30 20.58
N TYR A 28 1.71 -8.21 19.53
CA TYR A 28 0.84 -7.07 19.24
C TYR A 28 -0.65 -7.38 19.41
N ALA A 29 -1.01 -8.59 19.87
CA ALA A 29 -2.40 -9.04 19.90
C ALA A 29 -3.30 -8.16 20.79
N GLU A 30 -2.75 -7.55 21.85
CA GLU A 30 -3.48 -6.65 22.75
C GLU A 30 -3.26 -5.15 22.44
N ASP A 31 -2.34 -4.84 21.51
CA ASP A 31 -1.99 -3.46 21.15
C ASP A 31 -2.74 -2.94 19.92
N LEU A 32 -3.49 -3.83 19.24
CA LEU A 32 -4.20 -3.54 18.00
C LEU A 32 -5.71 -3.64 18.22
N GLU A 33 -6.47 -2.80 17.53
CA GLU A 33 -7.94 -2.81 17.59
C GLU A 33 -8.55 -3.59 16.42
N LYS A 34 -8.15 -3.24 15.19
CA LYS A 34 -8.62 -3.83 13.92
C LYS A 34 -7.51 -3.81 12.88
N VAL A 35 -7.62 -4.69 11.89
CA VAL A 35 -6.86 -4.55 10.65
C VAL A 35 -7.60 -3.52 9.78
N PHE A 36 -6.96 -2.40 9.46
CA PHE A 36 -7.60 -1.34 8.66
C PHE A 36 -7.45 -1.57 7.16
N ILE A 37 -6.25 -1.94 6.72
CA ILE A 37 -5.95 -2.26 5.31
C ILE A 37 -5.17 -3.59 5.30
N PRO A 38 -5.75 -4.68 4.76
CA PRO A 38 -5.03 -5.94 4.61
C PRO A 38 -3.77 -5.80 3.76
N HIS A 39 -2.70 -6.51 4.12
CA HIS A 39 -1.45 -6.49 3.36
C HIS A 39 -1.64 -6.84 1.88
N GLY A 40 -2.47 -7.84 1.57
CA GLY A 40 -2.77 -8.23 0.18
C GLY A 40 -3.38 -7.08 -0.63
N LEU A 41 -4.30 -6.31 -0.03
CA LEU A 41 -4.91 -5.15 -0.70
C LEU A 41 -3.89 -4.04 -0.98
N ILE A 42 -2.91 -3.86 -0.08
CA ILE A 42 -1.78 -2.95 -0.33
C ILE A 42 -0.98 -3.43 -1.54
N MET A 43 -0.69 -4.73 -1.65
CA MET A 43 0.04 -5.30 -2.78
C MET A 43 -0.69 -5.13 -4.11
N ASP A 44 -1.98 -5.45 -4.15
CA ASP A 44 -2.81 -5.27 -5.34
C ASP A 44 -2.81 -3.80 -5.81
N ARG A 45 -2.88 -2.86 -4.85
CA ARG A 45 -2.84 -1.43 -5.17
C ARG A 45 -1.45 -0.97 -5.60
N THR A 46 -0.39 -1.43 -4.94
CA THR A 46 1.00 -1.11 -5.29
C THR A 46 1.33 -1.60 -6.69
N GLU A 47 0.90 -2.79 -7.08
CA GLU A 47 1.09 -3.33 -8.44
C GLU A 47 0.44 -2.42 -9.51
N ARG A 48 -0.78 -1.93 -9.22
CA ARG A 48 -1.43 -0.95 -10.11
C ARG A 48 -0.68 0.38 -10.14
N LEU A 49 -0.18 0.86 -9.01
CA LEU A 49 0.61 2.09 -8.96
C LEU A 49 1.90 1.97 -9.77
N ALA A 50 2.60 0.84 -9.69
CA ALA A 50 3.79 0.58 -10.50
C ALA A 50 3.49 0.69 -12.00
N ARG A 51 2.37 0.09 -12.46
CA ARG A 51 1.91 0.22 -13.86
C ARG A 51 1.60 1.66 -14.26
N ASP A 52 0.94 2.41 -13.38
CA ASP A 52 0.61 3.82 -13.63
C ASP A 52 1.91 4.67 -13.71
N VAL A 53 2.88 4.46 -12.82
CA VAL A 53 4.20 5.13 -12.84
C VAL A 53 4.97 4.82 -14.12
N MET A 54 5.07 3.54 -14.50
CA MET A 54 5.79 3.14 -15.71
C MET A 54 5.15 3.68 -16.99
N LYS A 55 3.82 3.80 -17.02
CA LYS A 55 3.09 4.42 -18.13
C LYS A 55 3.41 5.90 -18.29
N GLU A 56 3.61 6.62 -17.19
CA GLU A 56 3.84 8.08 -17.20
C GLU A 56 5.34 8.45 -17.30
N MET A 57 6.21 7.69 -16.64
CA MET A 57 7.63 8.03 -16.44
C MET A 57 8.61 7.09 -17.15
N GLY A 58 8.15 5.93 -17.65
CA GLY A 58 9.01 4.86 -18.19
C GLY A 58 9.76 5.19 -19.49
N GLY A 59 9.51 6.35 -20.11
CA GLY A 59 10.21 6.76 -21.32
C GLY A 59 11.64 7.30 -21.11
N HIS A 60 12.08 7.47 -19.87
CA HIS A 60 13.38 8.03 -19.51
C HIS A 60 13.99 7.27 -18.32
N HIS A 61 15.26 7.53 -18.01
CA HIS A 61 15.87 7.01 -16.78
C HIS A 61 15.14 7.55 -15.55
N ILE A 62 14.68 6.64 -14.70
CA ILE A 62 14.00 6.96 -13.44
C ILE A 62 14.98 6.80 -12.29
N VAL A 63 15.04 7.81 -11.41
CA VAL A 63 15.70 7.72 -10.11
C VAL A 63 14.62 7.66 -9.04
N ALA A 64 14.55 6.54 -8.32
CA ALA A 64 13.61 6.35 -7.22
C ALA A 64 14.28 6.77 -5.90
N LEU A 65 13.70 7.74 -5.19
CA LEU A 65 14.21 8.22 -3.90
C LEU A 65 13.27 7.79 -2.76
N CYS A 66 13.78 6.97 -1.85
CA CYS A 66 13.04 6.54 -0.66
C CYS A 66 13.18 7.56 0.48
N VAL A 67 12.06 8.07 0.98
CA VAL A 67 12.05 8.88 2.20
C VAL A 67 11.90 7.95 3.42
N LEU A 68 13.00 7.81 4.15
CA LEU A 68 13.11 6.93 5.31
C LEU A 68 12.55 7.58 6.59
N LYS A 69 12.15 6.79 7.61
CA LYS A 69 12.25 5.31 7.71
C LYS A 69 11.03 4.58 7.19
N GLY A 70 9.83 5.10 7.45
CA GLY A 70 8.55 4.40 7.20
C GLY A 70 8.28 4.04 5.73
N GLY A 71 8.90 4.74 4.78
CA GLY A 71 8.71 4.49 3.35
C GLY A 71 9.38 3.21 2.83
N TYR A 72 10.24 2.55 3.61
CA TYR A 72 11.10 1.49 3.08
C TYR A 72 10.33 0.29 2.51
N LYS A 73 9.25 -0.17 3.17
CA LYS A 73 8.46 -1.32 2.68
C LYS A 73 7.77 -1.00 1.37
N PHE A 74 6.93 0.04 1.37
CA PHE A 74 6.23 0.49 0.17
C PHE A 74 7.19 0.78 -0.99
N PHE A 75 8.34 1.39 -0.71
CA PHE A 75 9.35 1.65 -1.74
C PHE A 75 9.93 0.37 -2.34
N ALA A 76 10.24 -0.63 -1.50
CA ALA A 76 10.71 -1.93 -1.99
C ALA A 76 9.61 -2.62 -2.82
N ASP A 77 8.39 -2.68 -2.30
CA ASP A 77 7.25 -3.34 -2.96
C ASP A 77 6.83 -2.66 -4.27
N LEU A 78 7.03 -1.33 -4.40
CA LEU A 78 6.74 -0.59 -5.63
C LEU A 78 7.78 -0.83 -6.73
N LEU A 79 9.00 -1.22 -6.34
CA LEU A 79 10.13 -1.43 -7.25
C LEU A 79 10.40 -2.89 -7.59
N ASP A 80 9.74 -3.82 -6.89
CA ASP A 80 9.76 -5.25 -7.18
C ASP A 80 8.90 -5.56 -8.42
#